data_AF-A0A7C3TWM5-F1
#
_entry.id   AF-A0A7C3TWM5-F1
#
_cell.length_a   1.000
_cell.length_b   1.000
_cell.length_c   1.000
_cell.angle_alpha   90.00
_cell.angle_beta   90.00
_cell.angle_gamma   90.00
#
_symmetry.space_group_name_H-M   'P 1'
#
loop_
_entity.id
_entity.type
_entity.pdbx_description
1 polymer ?
#
loop_
_entity_poly.entity_id
_entity_poly.type
_entity_poly.pdbx_seq_one_letter_code
_entity_poly.pdbx_strand_id
1 'polypeptide(L)'
;MGEIKSTLELIMEKTKGLSMTPEEKEAFRLEEWLKKARGRIQKYLDDLEGVEEIKEEWVRKDNPPRGWEAALKKEILAGLDPDKDEENEKRLRLLKDLLDLPDGPFREAIQAYKDKVTEEVRRLEVLERERLKFLGISGSAVLPNPARHPAWKGYYEKERKACRERLAALASGAE
;
A
#
# COMPACT_ATOMS: atom_id res chain seq x y z
N MET A 1 7.88 9.55 -43.74
CA MET A 1 7.23 9.46 -42.42
C MET A 1 7.90 8.29 -41.69
N GLY A 2 8.80 8.58 -40.75
CA GLY A 2 9.55 7.53 -40.05
C GLY A 2 8.66 6.92 -38.97
N GLU A 3 8.40 5.62 -39.08
CA GLU A 3 7.76 4.85 -38.02
C GLU A 3 8.65 4.91 -36.78
N ILE A 4 8.13 5.46 -35.67
CA ILE A 4 8.84 5.48 -34.40
C ILE A 4 8.85 4.04 -33.89
N LYS A 5 9.99 3.36 -34.08
CA LYS A 5 10.20 1.99 -33.62
C LYS A 5 10.03 1.92 -32.10
N SER A 6 9.33 0.89 -31.64
CA SER A 6 9.17 0.62 -30.21
C SER A 6 10.53 0.34 -29.57
N THR A 7 10.73 0.72 -28.30
CA THR A 7 11.95 0.39 -27.53
C THR A 7 12.28 -1.11 -27.59
N LEU A 8 11.24 -1.95 -27.69
CA LEU A 8 11.38 -3.40 -27.90
C LEU A 8 12.03 -3.74 -29.25
N GLU A 9 11.62 -3.09 -30.33
CA GLU A 9 12.18 -3.30 -31.67
C GLU A 9 13.63 -2.84 -31.75
N LEU A 10 13.95 -1.70 -31.12
CA LEU A 10 15.32 -1.19 -31.01
C LEU A 10 16.24 -2.14 -30.25
N ILE A 11 15.74 -2.72 -29.14
CA ILE A 11 16.51 -3.70 -28.35
C ILE A 11 16.67 -5.00 -29.13
N MET A 12 15.60 -5.53 -29.74
CA MET A 12 15.64 -6.75 -30.57
C MET A 12 16.54 -6.62 -31.80
N GLU A 13 16.63 -5.42 -32.39
CA GLU A 13 17.53 -5.12 -33.51
C GLU A 13 19.00 -5.08 -33.05
N LYS A 14 19.25 -4.62 -31.81
CA LYS A 14 20.59 -4.57 -31.19
C LYS A 14 21.06 -5.89 -30.56
N THR A 15 20.16 -6.81 -30.19
CA THR A 15 20.50 -8.14 -29.63
C THR A 15 20.31 -9.27 -30.65
N LYS A 16 20.62 -9.03 -31.93
CA LYS A 16 20.75 -10.07 -32.96
C LYS A 16 21.83 -11.09 -32.56
N GLY A 17 21.45 -12.12 -31.81
CA GLY A 17 22.35 -13.20 -31.34
C GLY A 17 21.99 -13.75 -29.96
N LEU A 18 21.21 -13.01 -29.16
CA LEU A 18 20.66 -13.45 -27.87
C LEU A 18 19.15 -13.41 -27.99
N SER A 19 18.54 -14.49 -28.48
CA SER A 19 17.09 -14.59 -28.57
C SER A 19 16.51 -14.75 -27.17
N MET A 20 15.91 -13.70 -26.62
CA MET A 20 15.04 -13.83 -25.46
C MET A 20 13.96 -14.86 -25.76
N THR A 21 13.79 -15.79 -24.82
CA THR A 21 12.71 -16.76 -24.83
C THR A 21 11.35 -16.03 -24.82
N PRO A 22 10.28 -16.66 -25.33
CA PRO A 22 8.92 -16.11 -25.23
C PRO A 22 8.53 -15.70 -23.80
N GLU A 23 8.98 -16.47 -22.81
CA GLU A 23 8.75 -16.23 -21.38
C GLU A 23 9.44 -14.94 -20.90
N GLU A 24 10.71 -14.74 -21.28
CA GLU A 24 11.46 -13.52 -20.93
C GLU A 24 10.86 -12.28 -21.58
N LYS A 25 10.35 -12.41 -22.81
CA LYS A 25 9.65 -11.31 -23.49
C LYS A 25 8.38 -10.92 -22.75
N GLU A 26 7.60 -11.89 -22.28
CA GLU A 26 6.37 -11.62 -21.53
C GLU A 26 6.66 -10.99 -20.16
N ALA A 27 7.67 -11.49 -19.45
CA ALA A 27 8.11 -10.90 -18.18
C ALA A 27 8.55 -9.44 -18.36
N PHE A 28 9.31 -9.13 -19.42
CA PHE A 28 9.73 -7.77 -19.73
C PHE A 28 8.54 -6.85 -20.06
N ARG A 29 7.56 -7.34 -20.84
CA ARG A 29 6.33 -6.58 -21.13
C ARG A 29 5.55 -6.26 -19.86
N LEU A 30 5.41 -7.24 -18.96
CA LEU A 30 4.74 -7.06 -17.68
C LEU A 30 5.47 -6.04 -16.79
N GLU A 31 6.80 -6.09 -16.72
CA GLU A 31 7.58 -5.15 -15.94
C GLU A 31 7.44 -3.71 -16.45
N GLU A 32 7.53 -3.51 -17.77
CA GLU A 32 7.37 -2.19 -18.40
C GLU A 32 5.95 -1.64 -18.21
N TRP A 33 4.94 -2.49 -18.35
CA TRP A 33 3.56 -2.11 -18.08
C TRP A 33 3.37 -1.70 -16.61
N LEU A 34 3.92 -2.46 -15.66
CA LEU A 34 3.86 -2.13 -14.23
C LEU A 34 4.59 -0.84 -13.87
N LYS A 35 5.71 -0.51 -14.54
CA LYS A 35 6.38 0.78 -14.34
C LYS A 35 5.47 1.94 -14.71
N LYS A 36 4.78 1.85 -15.85
CA LYS A 36 3.79 2.86 -16.27
C LYS A 36 2.61 2.90 -15.30
N ALA A 37 2.11 1.73 -14.88
CA ALA A 37 1.00 1.63 -13.95
C ALA A 37 1.32 2.31 -12.60
N ARG A 38 2.52 2.07 -12.04
CA ARG A 38 2.99 2.74 -10.81
C ARG A 38 2.94 4.25 -10.89
N GLY A 39 3.38 4.84 -12.00
CA GLY A 39 3.33 6.29 -12.19
C GLY A 39 1.92 6.87 -12.12
N ARG A 40 0.92 6.14 -12.62
CA ARG A 40 -0.49 6.55 -12.56
C ARG A 40 -1.15 6.28 -11.23
N ILE A 41 -0.84 5.16 -10.59
CA ILE A 41 -1.25 4.91 -9.20
C ILE A 41 -0.79 6.10 -8.34
N GLN A 42 0.45 6.54 -8.50
CA GLN A 42 0.94 7.70 -7.76
C GLN A 42 0.14 8.98 -8.07
N LYS A 43 -0.12 9.29 -9.35
CA LYS A 43 -0.97 10.43 -9.73
C LYS A 43 -2.37 10.37 -9.11
N TYR A 44 -2.98 9.20 -9.05
CA TYR A 44 -4.26 9.02 -8.37
C TYR A 44 -4.17 9.26 -6.87
N LEU A 45 -3.12 8.75 -6.22
CA LEU A 45 -2.88 9.01 -4.80
C LEU A 45 -2.67 10.50 -4.51
N ASP A 46 -2.08 11.22 -5.47
CA ASP A 46 -1.85 12.66 -5.43
C ASP A 46 -3.05 13.49 -5.91
N ASP A 47 -4.21 12.87 -6.17
CA ASP A 47 -5.45 13.50 -6.69
C ASP A 47 -5.29 14.22 -8.04
N LEU A 48 -4.29 13.82 -8.83
CA LEU A 48 -3.99 14.40 -10.15
C LEU A 48 -4.70 13.67 -11.31
N GLU A 49 -5.27 12.49 -11.06
CA GLU A 49 -5.91 11.63 -12.05
C GLU A 49 -7.03 10.81 -11.41
N GLY A 50 -8.16 10.65 -12.09
CA GLY A 50 -9.30 9.86 -11.59
C GLY A 50 -9.14 8.36 -11.84
N VAL A 51 -9.82 7.52 -11.03
CA VAL A 51 -9.81 6.05 -11.24
C VAL A 51 -10.46 5.66 -12.58
N GLU A 52 -11.42 6.44 -13.06
CA GLU A 52 -12.09 6.20 -14.35
C GLU A 52 -11.17 6.48 -15.53
N GLU A 53 -10.33 7.51 -15.42
CA GLU A 53 -9.32 7.85 -16.43
C GLU A 53 -8.25 6.76 -16.50
N ILE A 54 -7.80 6.26 -15.33
CA ILE A 54 -6.88 5.12 -15.23
C ILE A 54 -7.48 3.87 -15.87
N LYS A 55 -8.74 3.57 -15.56
CA LYS A 55 -9.44 2.39 -16.08
C LYS A 55 -9.60 2.44 -17.60
N GLU A 56 -9.98 3.60 -18.14
CA GLU A 56 -10.12 3.78 -19.57
C GLU A 56 -8.78 3.61 -20.30
N GLU A 57 -7.69 4.17 -19.77
CA GLU A 57 -6.39 4.07 -20.42
C GLU A 57 -5.75 2.68 -20.32
N TRP A 58 -5.87 2.00 -19.18
CA TRP A 58 -5.29 0.67 -19.01
C TRP A 58 -6.05 -0.42 -19.76
N VAL A 59 -7.38 -0.38 -19.73
CA VAL A 59 -8.20 -1.47 -20.29
C VAL A 59 -8.42 -1.31 -21.80
N ARG A 60 -8.55 -0.08 -22.31
CA ARG A 60 -8.80 0.13 -23.75
C ARG A 60 -7.57 0.39 -24.59
N LYS A 61 -6.52 1.04 -24.06
CA LYS A 61 -5.40 1.51 -24.88
C LYS A 61 -4.13 0.68 -24.74
N ASP A 62 -3.78 0.23 -23.53
CA ASP A 62 -2.45 -0.35 -23.27
C ASP A 62 -2.39 -1.89 -23.38
N ASN A 63 -3.52 -2.57 -23.69
CA ASN A 63 -3.66 -4.03 -23.85
C ASN A 63 -2.77 -4.84 -22.90
N PRO A 64 -3.14 -4.93 -21.61
CA PRO A 64 -2.22 -5.32 -20.57
C PRO A 64 -1.71 -6.77 -20.74
N PRO A 65 -0.44 -7.05 -20.44
CA PRO A 65 0.18 -8.37 -20.61
C PRO A 65 -0.39 -9.40 -19.63
N ARG A 66 -0.16 -10.68 -19.87
CA ARG A 66 -0.70 -11.75 -19.01
C ARG A 66 -0.17 -11.61 -17.58
N GLY A 67 -1.05 -11.74 -16.59
CA GLY A 67 -0.67 -11.66 -15.17
C GLY A 67 -0.61 -10.24 -14.59
N TRP A 68 -1.01 -9.22 -15.35
CA TRP A 68 -1.06 -7.82 -14.89
C TRP A 68 -1.90 -7.63 -13.63
N GLU A 69 -3.04 -8.31 -13.51
CA GLU A 69 -3.94 -8.18 -12.35
C GLU A 69 -3.25 -8.60 -11.05
N ALA A 70 -2.56 -9.75 -11.07
CA ALA A 70 -1.83 -10.26 -9.92
C ALA A 70 -0.67 -9.34 -9.53
N ALA A 71 0.04 -8.81 -10.51
CA ALA A 71 1.15 -7.91 -10.26
C ALA A 71 0.69 -6.52 -9.78
N LEU A 72 -0.41 -6.01 -10.33
CA LEU A 72 -1.04 -4.77 -9.88
C LEU A 72 -1.59 -4.90 -8.46
N LYS A 73 -2.29 -6.02 -8.16
CA LYS A 73 -2.74 -6.35 -6.80
C LYS A 73 -1.57 -6.28 -5.83
N LYS A 74 -0.46 -6.94 -6.15
CA LYS A 74 0.74 -6.95 -5.32
C LYS A 74 1.30 -5.54 -5.11
N GLU A 75 1.35 -4.72 -6.16
CA GLU A 75 1.83 -3.34 -6.08
C GLU A 75 0.96 -2.45 -5.19
N ILE A 76 -0.38 -2.53 -5.37
CA ILE A 76 -1.30 -1.72 -4.55
C ILE A 76 -1.22 -2.13 -3.08
N LEU A 77 -1.19 -3.44 -2.80
CA LEU A 77 -1.12 -3.97 -1.44
C LEU A 77 0.24 -3.71 -0.76
N ALA A 78 1.34 -3.72 -1.51
CA ALA A 78 2.66 -3.40 -0.97
C ALA A 78 2.76 -1.94 -0.47
N GLY A 79 1.92 -1.05 -1.00
CA GLY A 79 1.85 0.36 -0.61
C GLY A 79 0.94 0.67 0.59
N LEU A 80 0.25 -0.32 1.15
CA LEU A 80 -0.58 -0.12 2.35
C LEU A 80 0.31 0.15 3.58
N ASP A 81 0.00 1.22 4.32
CA ASP A 81 0.69 1.60 5.54
C ASP A 81 -0.35 1.79 6.66
N PRO A 82 -0.30 1.02 7.77
CA PRO A 82 -1.29 1.11 8.85
C PRO A 82 -1.52 2.52 9.41
N ASP A 83 -0.58 3.43 9.22
CA ASP A 83 -0.64 4.80 9.75
C ASP A 83 -1.15 5.85 8.73
N LYS A 84 -1.44 5.44 7.48
CA LYS A 84 -1.83 6.35 6.38
C LYS A 84 -3.26 6.09 5.90
N ASP A 85 -4.23 6.56 6.67
CA ASP A 85 -5.65 6.29 6.43
C ASP A 85 -6.16 6.74 5.07
N GLU A 86 -5.91 7.99 4.71
CA GLU A 86 -6.39 8.54 3.44
C GLU A 86 -5.78 7.82 2.24
N GLU A 87 -4.47 7.51 2.29
CA GLU A 87 -3.81 6.75 1.23
C GLU A 87 -4.31 5.31 1.16
N ASN A 88 -4.55 4.67 2.32
CA ASN A 88 -5.13 3.32 2.35
C ASN A 88 -6.51 3.29 1.73
N GLU A 89 -7.39 4.25 2.03
CA GLU A 89 -8.71 4.34 1.43
C GLU A 89 -8.65 4.44 -0.09
N LYS A 90 -7.76 5.29 -0.61
CA LYS A 90 -7.52 5.44 -2.05
C LYS A 90 -7.03 4.12 -2.67
N ARG A 91 -6.07 3.44 -2.03
CA ARG A 91 -5.54 2.15 -2.49
C ARG A 91 -6.60 1.04 -2.50
N LEU A 92 -7.41 0.96 -1.45
CA LEU A 92 -8.50 -0.02 -1.35
C LEU A 92 -9.59 0.26 -2.40
N ARG A 93 -9.89 1.53 -2.68
CA ARG A 93 -10.79 1.92 -3.77
C ARG A 93 -10.25 1.47 -5.12
N LEU A 94 -8.95 1.65 -5.40
CA LEU A 94 -8.33 1.14 -6.63
C LEU A 94 -8.45 -0.38 -6.78
N LEU A 95 -8.27 -1.16 -5.70
CA LEU A 95 -8.45 -2.61 -5.75
C LEU A 95 -9.87 -3.00 -6.14
N LYS A 96 -10.86 -2.31 -5.57
CA LYS A 96 -12.26 -2.56 -5.86
C LYS A 96 -12.62 -2.15 -7.29
N ASP A 97 -12.28 -0.95 -7.71
CA ASP A 97 -12.76 -0.38 -8.98
C ASP A 97 -12.04 -0.98 -10.21
N LEU A 98 -10.78 -1.42 -10.05
CA LEU A 98 -9.98 -1.99 -11.13
C LEU A 98 -9.94 -3.52 -11.14
N LEU A 99 -9.95 -4.18 -9.98
CA LEU A 99 -9.80 -5.63 -9.87
C LEU A 99 -11.05 -6.34 -9.31
N ASP A 100 -12.10 -5.59 -8.94
CA ASP A 100 -13.33 -6.11 -8.31
C ASP A 100 -13.04 -6.98 -7.06
N LEU A 101 -11.96 -6.66 -6.35
CA LEU A 101 -11.53 -7.40 -5.17
C LEU A 101 -12.17 -6.85 -3.90
N PRO A 102 -12.60 -7.72 -2.96
CA PRO A 102 -13.11 -7.28 -1.68
C PRO A 102 -12.00 -6.63 -0.85
N ASP A 103 -12.29 -5.46 -0.28
CA ASP A 103 -11.37 -4.70 0.58
C ASP A 103 -11.61 -4.92 2.08
N GLY A 104 -12.72 -5.57 2.46
CA GLY A 104 -13.13 -5.85 3.84
C GLY A 104 -12.02 -6.40 4.74
N PRO A 105 -11.35 -7.52 4.37
CA PRO A 105 -10.30 -8.10 5.22
C PRO A 105 -9.12 -7.15 5.50
N PHE A 106 -8.78 -6.29 4.54
CA PHE A 106 -7.71 -5.30 4.72
C PHE A 106 -8.16 -4.17 5.66
N ARG A 107 -9.41 -3.71 5.52
CA ARG A 107 -10.01 -2.71 6.42
C ARG A 107 -10.07 -3.22 7.85
N GLU A 108 -10.51 -4.46 8.04
CA GLU A 108 -10.58 -5.09 9.37
C GLU A 108 -9.20 -5.23 10.01
N ALA A 109 -8.18 -5.61 9.24
CA ALA A 109 -6.81 -5.70 9.74
C ALA A 109 -6.27 -4.34 10.20
N ILE A 110 -6.50 -3.28 9.43
CA ILE A 110 -6.11 -1.91 9.78
C ILE A 110 -6.90 -1.41 11.00
N GLN A 111 -8.21 -1.66 11.05
CA GLN A 111 -9.05 -1.24 12.16
C GLN A 111 -8.64 -1.94 13.47
N ALA A 112 -8.40 -3.25 13.45
CA ALA A 112 -7.94 -3.99 14.61
C ALA A 112 -6.60 -3.47 15.15
N TYR A 113 -5.70 -3.01 14.27
CA TYR A 113 -4.46 -2.34 14.67
C TYR A 113 -4.76 -1.00 15.39
N LYS A 114 -5.61 -0.16 14.81
CA LYS A 114 -5.99 1.13 15.41
C LYS A 114 -6.64 0.98 16.78
N ASP A 115 -7.49 -0.02 16.94
CA ASP A 115 -8.19 -0.28 18.19
C ASP A 115 -7.18 -0.62 19.30
N LYS A 116 -6.21 -1.51 19.00
CA LYS A 116 -5.13 -1.84 19.94
C LYS A 116 -4.25 -0.65 20.31
N VAL A 117 -3.85 0.14 19.31
CA VAL A 117 -3.06 1.37 19.50
C VAL A 117 -3.83 2.34 20.41
N THR A 118 -5.11 2.54 20.15
CA THR A 118 -5.98 3.43 20.94
C THR A 118 -6.17 2.92 22.37
N GLU A 119 -6.35 1.62 22.56
CA GLU A 119 -6.49 0.99 23.87
C GLU A 119 -5.21 1.15 24.70
N GLU A 120 -4.04 0.90 24.12
CA GLU A 120 -2.77 1.06 24.83
C GLU A 120 -2.47 2.53 25.14
N VAL A 121 -2.81 3.47 24.25
CA VAL A 121 -2.73 4.91 24.55
C VAL A 121 -3.57 5.26 25.78
N ARG A 122 -4.84 4.82 25.82
CA ARG A 122 -5.72 5.06 26.96
C ARG A 122 -5.17 4.46 28.26
N ARG A 123 -4.63 3.24 28.20
CA ARG A 123 -4.00 2.58 29.34
C ARG A 123 -2.81 3.38 29.86
N LEU A 124 -1.93 3.85 28.97
CA LEU A 124 -0.77 4.68 29.34
C LEU A 124 -1.20 6.04 29.90
N GLU A 125 -2.26 6.66 29.36
CA GLU A 125 -2.82 7.88 29.93
C GLU A 125 -3.26 7.70 31.39
N VAL A 126 -3.95 6.59 31.69
CA VAL A 126 -4.40 6.30 33.07
C VAL A 126 -3.21 6.15 34.01
N LEU A 127 -2.22 5.33 33.64
CA LEU A 127 -1.01 5.12 34.45
C LEU A 127 -0.28 6.43 34.72
N GLU A 128 -0.14 7.27 33.69
CA GLU A 128 0.62 8.50 33.83
C GLU A 128 -0.15 9.59 34.60
N ARG A 129 -1.49 9.59 34.52
CA ARG A 129 -2.33 10.40 35.43
C ARG A 129 -2.16 9.97 36.88
N GLU A 130 -2.13 8.67 37.16
CA GLU A 130 -1.93 8.16 38.52
C GLU A 130 -0.54 8.54 39.06
N ARG A 131 0.50 8.39 38.24
CA ARG A 131 1.86 8.82 38.58
C ARG A 131 1.92 10.33 38.88
N LEU A 132 1.32 11.17 38.03
CA LEU A 132 1.28 12.62 38.24
C LEU A 132 0.53 12.98 39.52
N LYS A 133 -0.58 12.29 39.80
CA LYS A 133 -1.35 12.46 41.04
C LYS A 133 -0.52 12.16 42.28
N PHE A 134 0.29 11.10 42.25
CA PHE A 134 1.23 10.78 43.34
C PHE A 134 2.29 11.88 43.54
N LEU A 135 2.69 12.57 42.47
CA LEU A 135 3.59 13.72 42.51
C LEU A 135 2.89 15.03 42.91
N GLY A 136 1.61 14.98 43.31
CA GLY A 136 0.80 16.14 43.68
C GLY A 136 0.26 16.95 42.48
N ILE A 137 0.50 16.50 41.25
CA ILE A 137 0.03 17.13 40.02
C ILE A 137 -1.33 16.52 39.67
N SER A 138 -2.40 17.29 39.80
CA SER A 138 -3.76 16.83 39.52
C SER A 138 -4.63 17.94 38.96
N GLY A 139 -5.75 17.59 38.34
CA GLY A 139 -6.69 18.53 37.73
C GLY A 139 -7.10 18.14 36.31
N SER A 140 -8.25 18.63 35.88
CA SER A 140 -8.80 18.37 34.54
C SER A 140 -7.95 18.95 33.41
N ALA A 141 -7.13 19.98 33.70
CA ALA A 141 -6.20 20.59 32.76
C ALA A 141 -4.91 19.77 32.55
N VAL A 142 -4.68 18.71 33.33
CA VAL A 142 -3.51 17.84 33.15
C VAL A 142 -3.73 16.95 31.93
N LEU A 143 -2.88 17.11 30.93
CA LEU A 143 -2.84 16.31 29.70
C LEU A 143 -1.55 15.47 29.71
N PRO A 144 -1.60 14.20 30.14
CA PRO A 144 -0.46 13.30 30.04
C PRO A 144 -0.05 13.13 28.59
N ASN A 145 1.22 12.81 28.37
CA ASN A 145 1.75 12.54 27.03
C ASN A 145 2.19 11.06 26.93
N PRO A 146 1.28 10.15 26.50
CA PRO A 146 1.58 8.74 26.30
C PRO A 146 2.71 8.48 25.33
N ALA A 147 2.90 9.35 24.33
CA ALA A 147 3.93 9.18 23.31
C ALA A 147 5.36 9.26 23.87
N ARG A 148 5.54 9.88 25.05
CA ARG A 148 6.82 9.93 25.75
C ARG A 148 7.03 8.80 26.76
N HIS A 149 6.04 7.93 26.94
CA HIS A 149 6.17 6.81 27.85
C HIS A 149 7.20 5.79 27.31
N PRO A 150 8.17 5.31 28.10
CA PRO A 150 9.23 4.42 27.61
C PRO A 150 8.72 3.14 26.94
N ALA A 151 7.61 2.60 27.43
CA ALA A 151 7.00 1.39 26.86
C ALA A 151 6.26 1.63 25.53
N TRP A 152 5.89 2.88 25.21
CA TRP A 152 5.08 3.19 24.03
C TRP A 152 5.77 2.82 22.73
N LYS A 153 7.01 3.28 22.55
CA LYS A 153 7.74 3.12 21.29
C LYS A 153 7.86 1.64 20.89
N GLY A 154 8.23 0.77 21.83
CA GLY A 154 8.38 -0.66 21.58
C GLY A 154 7.05 -1.36 21.30
N TYR A 155 5.98 -1.00 22.02
CA TYR A 155 4.64 -1.52 21.75
C TYR A 155 4.15 -1.12 20.37
N TYR A 156 4.25 0.17 20.04
CA TYR A 156 3.80 0.72 18.77
C TYR A 156 4.55 0.10 17.58
N GLU A 157 5.88 0.01 17.63
CA GLU A 157 6.66 -0.64 16.57
C GLU A 157 6.30 -2.12 16.38
N LYS A 158 6.03 -2.83 17.48
CA LYS A 158 5.61 -4.24 17.45
C LYS A 158 4.24 -4.40 16.79
N GLU A 159 3.23 -3.65 17.23
CA GLU A 159 1.87 -3.76 16.66
C GLU A 159 1.83 -3.28 15.21
N ARG A 160 2.61 -2.24 14.86
CA ARG A 160 2.77 -1.78 13.48
C ARG A 160 3.35 -2.87 12.60
N LYS A 161 4.40 -3.56 13.06
CA LYS A 161 5.01 -4.69 12.33
C LYS A 161 4.01 -5.84 12.16
N ALA A 162 3.30 -6.22 13.22
CA ALA A 162 2.30 -7.28 13.17
C ALA A 162 1.16 -6.96 12.19
N CYS A 163 0.72 -5.70 12.12
CA CYS A 163 -0.27 -5.27 11.14
C CYS A 163 0.24 -5.41 9.71
N ARG A 164 1.48 -4.99 9.43
CA ARG A 164 2.10 -5.12 8.09
C ARG A 164 2.25 -6.58 7.68
N GLU A 165 2.64 -7.46 8.59
CA GLU A 165 2.73 -8.90 8.33
C GLU A 165 1.35 -9.50 8.02
N ARG A 166 0.31 -9.08 8.74
CA ARG A 166 -1.07 -9.51 8.48
C ARG A 166 -1.57 -9.04 7.11
N LEU A 167 -1.31 -7.79 6.74
CA LEU A 167 -1.65 -7.26 5.40
C LEU A 167 -0.92 -8.02 4.30
N ALA A 168 0.36 -8.37 4.50
CA ALA A 168 1.13 -9.17 3.55
C ALA A 168 0.59 -10.61 3.41
N ALA A 169 0.18 -11.25 4.51
CA ALA A 169 -0.41 -12.58 4.49
C ALA A 169 -1.74 -12.62 3.73
N LEU A 170 -2.60 -11.62 3.95
CA LEU A 170 -3.84 -11.42 3.19
C LEU A 170 -3.57 -11.18 1.70
N ALA A 171 -2.48 -10.47 1.36
CA ALA A 171 -2.10 -10.23 -0.02
C ALA A 171 -1.65 -11.52 -0.73
N SER A 172 -0.96 -12.43 -0.03
CA SER A 172 -0.48 -13.70 -0.57
C SER A 172 -1.55 -14.80 -0.70
N GLY A 173 -2.76 -14.59 -0.18
CA GLY A 173 -3.80 -15.61 -0.17
C GLY A 173 -3.47 -16.82 0.71
N ALA A 174 -2.63 -16.60 1.73
CA ALA A 174 -2.35 -17.61 2.74
C ALA A 174 -3.48 -17.55 3.78
N GLU A 175 -4.58 -18.25 3.49
CA GLU A 175 -5.51 -18.73 4.52
C GLU A 175 -4.95 -20.01 5.17
#